data_AF-C7MYY7-F1
#
_entry.id   AF-C7MYY7-F1
#
_cell.length_a   1.000
_cell.length_b   1.000
_cell.length_c   1.000
_cell.angle_alpha   90.00
_cell.angle_beta   90.00
_cell.angle_gamma   90.00
#
_symmetry.space_group_name_H-M   'P 1'
#
loop_
_entity.id
_entity.type
_entity.pdbx_description
1 polymer ?
#
loop_
_entity_poly.entity_id
_entity_poly.type
_entity_poly.pdbx_seq_one_letter_code
_entity_poly.pdbx_strand_id
1 'polypeptide(L)'
;MIPGTTSPSGDGGEGFVEAAVRTVLTAADDEVDVTVGQAALLLACANADSASEHVVRQWRRATGRPVTRLVPDALTARAWAMLFAARGVTPDWAGELPPLDLDAEEHAHRQHLAGVRRRPGVEATLAELAAQAEERAEAGDVPGAREAVATWARVARDTPRPDMATLAGCRRVAVLLTEGALALPESWVHAYADSLVAALHTRYPVDAMGSSWPELIDEILHLRGMPDTAPPPASNEALAEAERRLGVVLPDSYRRFLLTCDGLPADVVFPRLLSVSELTTRTTEDGVGVEVVIAEPSVLLLRPTSGEVLEHDPVFGVSVHRDIRALLEYHRRLLEASTGAVDHLDDTGAW
;
A
#
# COMPACT_ATOMS: atom_id res chain seq x y z
N MET A 1 45.30 -27.80 7.01
CA MET A 1 45.46 -26.44 6.47
C MET A 1 44.33 -26.26 5.47
N ILE A 2 43.19 -25.73 5.94
CA ILE A 2 41.96 -25.58 5.14
C ILE A 2 41.98 -24.14 4.59
N PRO A 3 41.91 -23.91 3.27
CA PRO A 3 41.78 -22.57 2.74
C PRO A 3 40.35 -22.08 2.95
N GLY A 4 40.27 -20.82 3.38
CA GLY A 4 39.10 -20.15 3.89
C GLY A 4 37.92 -20.06 2.92
N THR A 5 36.76 -20.26 3.51
CA THR A 5 35.46 -19.74 3.10
C THR A 5 35.55 -18.25 2.82
N THR A 6 35.31 -17.85 1.57
CA THR A 6 34.85 -16.49 1.25
C THR A 6 33.35 -16.58 1.02
N SER A 7 32.59 -16.10 2.00
CA SER A 7 31.16 -15.84 1.84
C SER A 7 30.99 -14.69 0.82
N PRO A 8 30.13 -14.81 -0.19
CA PRO A 8 29.79 -13.69 -1.04
C PRO A 8 28.90 -12.71 -0.26
N SER A 9 29.32 -11.45 -0.24
CA SER A 9 28.71 -10.31 0.45
C SER A 9 27.27 -10.05 0.01
N GLY A 10 26.36 -9.84 0.97
CA GLY A 10 24.95 -9.45 0.78
C GLY A 10 24.71 -7.98 0.45
N ASP A 11 25.69 -7.31 -0.17
CA ASP A 11 25.79 -5.84 -0.26
C ASP A 11 24.92 -5.21 -1.37
N GLY A 12 24.52 -6.00 -2.38
CA GLY A 12 23.82 -5.48 -3.57
C GLY A 12 22.35 -5.09 -3.34
N GLY A 13 21.67 -5.76 -2.41
CA GLY A 13 20.24 -5.51 -2.12
C GLY A 13 20.02 -4.28 -1.24
N GLU A 14 20.89 -4.06 -0.26
CA GLU A 14 20.83 -2.89 0.63
C GLU A 14 21.13 -1.60 -0.14
N GLY A 15 22.13 -1.61 -1.02
CA GLY A 15 22.46 -0.46 -1.88
C GLY A 15 21.34 -0.06 -2.85
N PHE A 16 20.54 -1.01 -3.33
CA PHE A 16 19.38 -0.72 -4.19
C PHE A 16 18.26 0.01 -3.43
N VAL A 17 17.88 -0.53 -2.26
CA VAL A 17 16.85 0.08 -1.40
C VAL A 17 17.29 1.48 -0.96
N GLU A 18 18.53 1.62 -0.49
CA GLU A 18 19.09 2.91 -0.07
C GLU A 18 19.05 3.94 -1.21
N ALA A 19 19.44 3.54 -2.43
CA ALA A 19 19.42 4.44 -3.58
C ALA A 19 18.01 4.93 -3.92
N ALA A 20 17.00 4.05 -3.87
CA ALA A 20 15.61 4.42 -4.11
C ALA A 20 15.09 5.37 -3.00
N VAL A 21 15.30 5.02 -1.73
CA VAL A 21 14.92 5.85 -0.58
C VAL A 21 15.57 7.23 -0.63
N ARG A 22 16.89 7.29 -0.92
CA ARG A 22 17.60 8.56 -1.09
C ARG A 22 16.99 9.40 -2.21
N THR A 23 16.63 8.77 -3.33
CA THR A 23 15.99 9.47 -4.45
C THR A 23 14.64 10.05 -4.01
N VAL A 24 13.80 9.25 -3.37
CA VAL A 24 12.52 9.70 -2.81
C VAL A 24 12.71 10.88 -1.86
N LEU A 25 13.68 10.83 -0.95
CA LEU A 25 13.90 11.88 0.04
C LEU A 25 14.46 13.19 -0.54
N THR A 26 15.27 13.14 -1.59
CA THR A 26 16.15 14.28 -1.96
C THR A 26 16.03 14.77 -3.41
N ALA A 27 15.48 13.96 -4.33
CA ALA A 27 15.44 14.30 -5.75
C ALA A 27 14.36 15.32 -6.10
N ALA A 28 14.23 15.73 -7.36
CA ALA A 28 13.08 16.53 -7.81
C ALA A 28 11.79 15.69 -7.84
N ASP A 29 10.64 16.34 -7.68
CA ASP A 29 9.31 15.72 -7.61
C ASP A 29 9.00 14.78 -8.79
N ASP A 30 9.46 15.09 -10.01
CA ASP A 30 9.27 14.22 -11.17
C ASP A 30 10.15 12.96 -11.11
N GLU A 31 11.36 13.06 -10.54
CA GLU A 31 12.23 11.90 -10.34
C GLU A 31 11.69 10.99 -9.22
N VAL A 32 11.03 11.57 -8.21
CA VAL A 32 10.29 10.79 -7.19
C VAL A 32 9.18 9.99 -7.85
N ASP A 33 8.35 10.60 -8.71
CA ASP A 33 7.26 9.90 -9.38
C ASP A 33 7.76 8.73 -10.22
N VAL A 34 8.84 8.93 -10.99
CA VAL A 34 9.47 7.86 -11.78
C VAL A 34 9.98 6.74 -10.87
N THR A 35 10.65 7.09 -9.78
CA THR A 35 11.21 6.11 -8.84
C THR A 35 10.11 5.27 -8.18
N VAL A 36 9.03 5.90 -7.74
CA VAL A 36 7.87 5.23 -7.16
C VAL A 36 7.18 4.34 -8.18
N GLY A 37 6.99 4.83 -9.41
CA GLY A 37 6.38 4.05 -10.50
C GLY A 37 7.20 2.80 -10.85
N GLN A 38 8.52 2.94 -10.93
CA GLN A 38 9.44 1.81 -11.15
C GLN A 38 9.43 0.82 -9.99
N ALA A 39 9.41 1.30 -8.75
CA ALA A 39 9.33 0.44 -7.56
C ALA A 39 8.02 -0.35 -7.50
N ALA A 40 6.88 0.31 -7.73
CA ALA A 40 5.59 -0.34 -7.80
C ALA A 40 5.56 -1.40 -8.92
N LEU A 41 6.09 -1.08 -10.11
CA LEU A 41 6.18 -2.04 -11.21
C LEU A 41 7.07 -3.24 -10.86
N LEU A 42 8.20 -3.03 -10.18
CA LEU A 42 9.06 -4.12 -9.70
C LEU A 42 8.31 -5.05 -8.73
N LEU A 43 7.63 -4.48 -7.73
CA LEU A 43 6.83 -5.23 -6.75
C LEU A 43 5.73 -6.04 -7.46
N ALA A 44 5.02 -5.43 -8.40
CA ALA A 44 4.02 -6.09 -9.22
C ALA A 44 4.62 -7.26 -10.06
N CYS A 45 5.79 -7.05 -10.68
CA CYS A 45 6.49 -8.11 -11.42
C CYS A 45 6.95 -9.26 -10.52
N ALA A 46 7.25 -8.98 -9.25
CA ALA A 46 7.64 -9.96 -8.25
C ALA A 46 6.44 -10.67 -7.60
N ASN A 47 5.24 -10.51 -8.16
CA ASN A 47 3.98 -11.06 -7.66
C ASN A 47 3.60 -10.55 -6.25
N ALA A 48 4.04 -9.35 -5.88
CA ALA A 48 3.73 -8.69 -4.61
C ALA A 48 2.71 -7.56 -4.79
N ASP A 49 1.50 -7.93 -5.21
CA ASP A 49 0.47 -7.00 -5.65
C ASP A 49 0.01 -6.06 -4.55
N SER A 50 -0.23 -6.60 -3.34
CA SER A 50 -0.60 -5.80 -2.16
C SER A 50 0.46 -4.74 -1.83
N ALA A 51 1.74 -5.10 -1.88
CA ALA A 51 2.84 -4.16 -1.63
C ALA A 51 2.96 -3.10 -2.73
N SER A 52 2.82 -3.50 -4.00
CA SER A 52 2.78 -2.58 -5.13
C SER A 52 1.64 -1.56 -4.99
N GLU A 53 0.43 -2.03 -4.73
CA GLU A 53 -0.74 -1.17 -4.55
C GLU A 53 -0.58 -0.24 -3.34
N HIS A 54 -0.05 -0.75 -2.23
CA HIS A 54 0.20 0.04 -1.04
C HIS A 54 1.12 1.22 -1.35
N VAL A 55 2.25 1.01 -2.02
CA VAL A 55 3.18 2.08 -2.42
C VAL A 55 2.50 3.13 -3.31
N VAL A 56 1.71 2.70 -4.31
CA VAL A 56 1.00 3.63 -5.20
C VAL A 56 -0.04 4.47 -4.44
N ARG A 57 -0.82 3.85 -3.56
CA ARG A 57 -1.84 4.54 -2.75
C ARG A 57 -1.21 5.55 -1.79
N GLN A 58 -0.12 5.18 -1.11
CA GLN A 58 0.57 6.09 -0.20
C GLN A 58 1.21 7.26 -0.95
N TRP A 59 1.81 7.04 -2.13
CA TRP A 59 2.28 8.13 -2.98
C TRP A 59 1.16 9.07 -3.40
N ARG A 60 0.01 8.53 -3.85
CA ARG A 60 -1.14 9.34 -4.29
C ARG A 60 -1.68 10.17 -3.13
N ARG A 61 -1.74 9.60 -1.93
CA ARG A 61 -2.15 10.30 -0.71
C ARG A 61 -1.15 11.39 -0.31
N ALA A 62 0.13 11.06 -0.26
CA ALA A 62 1.17 11.97 0.21
C ALA A 62 1.36 13.17 -0.73
N THR A 63 1.16 12.97 -2.03
CA THR A 63 1.43 14.00 -3.05
C THR A 63 0.17 14.65 -3.65
N GLY A 64 -0.98 13.97 -3.62
CA GLY A 64 -2.21 14.39 -4.31
C GLY A 64 -2.09 14.40 -5.85
N ARG A 65 -1.03 13.82 -6.42
CA ARG A 65 -0.73 13.89 -7.85
C ARG A 65 -1.45 12.77 -8.63
N PRO A 66 -1.79 13.00 -9.92
CA PRO A 66 -2.50 12.02 -10.74
C PRO A 66 -1.61 10.83 -11.09
N VAL A 67 -2.20 9.63 -11.09
CA VAL A 67 -1.49 8.35 -11.29
C VAL A 67 -0.73 8.30 -12.62
N THR A 68 -1.17 9.04 -13.63
CA THR A 68 -0.49 9.15 -14.93
C THR A 68 0.98 9.58 -14.80
N ARG A 69 1.39 10.18 -13.68
CA ARG A 69 2.79 10.53 -13.42
C ARG A 69 3.69 9.34 -13.05
N LEU A 70 3.12 8.27 -12.52
CA LEU A 70 3.84 7.00 -12.28
C LEU A 70 4.10 6.23 -13.59
N VAL A 71 3.49 6.68 -14.68
CA VAL A 71 3.55 6.06 -16.01
C VAL A 71 4.09 7.08 -17.01
N PRO A 72 5.39 7.44 -16.93
CA PRO A 72 5.95 8.58 -17.65
C PRO A 72 6.07 8.37 -19.17
N ASP A 73 6.02 7.11 -19.63
CA ASP A 73 6.23 6.75 -21.01
C ASP A 73 5.35 5.56 -21.46
N ALA A 74 5.30 5.34 -22.77
CA ALA A 74 4.49 4.29 -23.39
C ALA A 74 4.98 2.87 -23.04
N LEU A 75 6.26 2.68 -22.71
CA LEU A 75 6.78 1.35 -22.36
C LEU A 75 6.27 0.95 -20.97
N THR A 76 6.30 1.88 -20.02
CA THR A 76 5.76 1.68 -18.66
C THR A 76 4.24 1.49 -18.70
N ALA A 77 3.54 2.26 -19.54
CA ALA A 77 2.08 2.11 -19.71
C ALA A 77 1.72 0.72 -20.24
N ARG A 78 2.49 0.25 -21.22
CA ARG A 78 2.33 -1.10 -21.76
C ARG A 78 2.58 -2.18 -20.72
N ALA A 79 3.66 -2.07 -19.94
CA ALA A 79 3.98 -3.05 -18.91
C ALA A 79 2.84 -3.22 -17.90
N TRP A 80 2.27 -2.11 -17.42
CA TRP A 80 1.09 -2.15 -16.55
C TRP A 80 -0.12 -2.79 -17.24
N ALA A 81 -0.42 -2.42 -18.48
CA ALA A 81 -1.53 -2.99 -19.22
C ALA A 81 -1.40 -4.52 -19.41
N MET A 82 -0.19 -5.02 -19.68
CA MET A 82 0.07 -6.46 -19.79
C MET A 82 -0.10 -7.17 -18.45
N LEU A 83 0.37 -6.59 -17.34
CA LEU A 83 0.18 -7.14 -16.00
C LEU A 83 -1.30 -7.18 -15.58
N PHE A 84 -2.06 -6.10 -15.82
CA PHE A 84 -3.49 -6.08 -15.52
C PHE A 84 -4.26 -7.11 -16.34
N ALA A 85 -3.92 -7.23 -17.63
CA ALA A 85 -4.51 -8.23 -18.50
C ALA A 85 -4.19 -9.67 -18.05
N ALA A 86 -2.95 -9.91 -17.60
CA ALA A 86 -2.52 -11.22 -17.08
C ALA A 86 -3.25 -11.60 -15.79
N ARG A 87 -3.46 -10.64 -14.86
CA ARG A 87 -4.18 -10.86 -13.60
C ARG A 87 -5.69 -10.99 -13.77
N GLY A 88 -6.24 -10.40 -14.82
CA GLY A 88 -7.69 -10.27 -15.01
C GLY A 88 -8.36 -9.27 -14.05
N VAL A 89 -7.57 -8.49 -13.31
CA VAL A 89 -8.03 -7.46 -12.38
C VAL A 89 -7.27 -6.17 -12.65
N THR A 90 -8.01 -5.06 -12.72
CA THR A 90 -7.45 -3.71 -12.81
C THR A 90 -7.65 -3.01 -11.46
N PRO A 91 -6.59 -2.62 -10.76
CA PRO A 91 -6.71 -1.89 -9.50
C PRO A 91 -7.45 -0.56 -9.67
N ASP A 92 -8.18 -0.12 -8.65
CA ASP A 92 -9.00 1.11 -8.72
C ASP A 92 -8.17 2.35 -9.10
N TRP A 93 -6.93 2.44 -8.62
CA TRP A 93 -6.02 3.54 -8.93
C TRP A 93 -5.67 3.62 -10.43
N ALA A 94 -5.70 2.49 -11.14
CA ALA A 94 -5.36 2.42 -12.55
C ALA A 94 -6.51 2.89 -13.47
N GLY A 95 -7.69 3.18 -12.92
CA GLY A 95 -8.83 3.72 -13.69
C GLY A 95 -8.58 5.09 -14.32
N GLU A 96 -7.56 5.82 -13.87
CA GLU A 96 -7.10 7.08 -14.49
C GLU A 96 -6.25 6.87 -15.75
N LEU A 97 -5.74 5.65 -15.98
CA LEU A 97 -4.88 5.35 -17.12
C LEU A 97 -5.71 5.15 -18.40
N PRO A 98 -5.27 5.68 -19.55
CA PRO A 98 -5.94 5.44 -20.82
C PRO A 98 -5.97 3.94 -21.15
N PRO A 99 -7.10 3.39 -21.62
CA PRO A 99 -7.15 2.01 -22.07
C PRO A 99 -6.24 1.83 -23.29
N LEU A 100 -5.50 0.72 -23.33
CA LEU A 100 -4.59 0.37 -24.42
C LEU A 100 -5.12 -0.83 -25.22
N ASP A 101 -4.88 -0.82 -26.54
CA ASP A 101 -5.07 -1.98 -27.40
C ASP A 101 -3.91 -2.95 -27.20
N LEU A 102 -4.16 -4.04 -26.49
CA LEU A 102 -3.11 -4.99 -26.10
C LEU A 102 -2.42 -5.64 -27.31
N ASP A 103 -3.13 -5.89 -28.40
CA ASP A 103 -2.53 -6.53 -29.59
C ASP A 103 -1.61 -5.55 -30.32
N ALA A 104 -2.04 -4.28 -30.43
CA ALA A 104 -1.20 -3.22 -30.97
C ALA A 104 0.04 -2.96 -30.10
N GLU A 105 -0.13 -2.97 -28.78
CA GLU A 105 0.97 -2.77 -27.84
C GLU A 105 1.95 -3.94 -27.82
N GLU A 106 1.47 -5.18 -27.92
CA GLU A 106 2.32 -6.36 -28.06
C GLU A 106 3.18 -6.27 -29.33
N HIS A 107 2.59 -5.82 -30.45
CA HIS A 107 3.35 -5.57 -31.68
C HIS A 107 4.40 -4.46 -31.51
N ALA A 108 4.01 -3.34 -30.89
CA ALA A 108 4.93 -2.24 -30.60
C ALA A 108 6.08 -2.65 -29.69
N HIS A 109 5.83 -3.55 -28.73
CA HIS A 109 6.86 -4.07 -27.84
C HIS A 109 7.88 -4.94 -28.57
N ARG A 110 7.44 -5.83 -29.46
CA ARG A 110 8.36 -6.64 -30.27
C ARG A 110 9.28 -5.75 -31.12
N GLN A 111 8.75 -4.67 -31.68
CA GLN A 111 9.56 -3.67 -32.39
C GLN A 111 10.56 -2.96 -31.47
N HIS A 112 10.13 -2.59 -30.26
CA HIS A 112 10.99 -1.98 -29.25
C HIS A 112 12.17 -2.90 -28.88
N LEU A 113 11.90 -4.17 -28.54
CA LEU A 113 12.93 -5.15 -28.21
C LEU A 113 13.93 -5.33 -29.36
N ALA A 114 13.45 -5.43 -30.60
CA ALA A 114 14.31 -5.52 -31.78
C ALA A 114 15.19 -4.27 -31.97
N GLY A 115 14.72 -3.10 -31.57
CA GLY A 115 15.49 -1.85 -31.57
C GLY A 115 16.57 -1.81 -30.49
N VAL A 116 16.23 -2.20 -29.25
CA VAL A 116 17.16 -2.21 -28.10
C VAL A 116 18.27 -3.24 -28.29
N ARG A 117 17.95 -4.44 -28.79
CA ARG A 117 18.92 -5.53 -29.06
C ARG A 117 20.05 -5.15 -30.03
N ARG A 118 19.87 -4.11 -30.85
CA ARG A 118 20.90 -3.63 -31.79
C ARG A 118 21.95 -2.73 -31.13
N ARG A 119 21.70 -2.28 -29.89
CA ARG A 119 22.62 -1.43 -29.14
C ARG A 119 23.63 -2.32 -28.38
N PRO A 120 24.84 -1.83 -28.08
CA PRO A 120 25.72 -2.51 -27.14
C PRO A 120 25.29 -2.22 -25.69
N GLY A 121 25.59 -3.15 -24.77
CA GLY A 121 25.44 -2.93 -23.33
C GLY A 121 24.46 -3.88 -22.63
N VAL A 122 24.33 -3.72 -21.31
CA VAL A 122 23.50 -4.59 -20.46
C VAL A 122 22.02 -4.54 -20.85
N GLU A 123 21.53 -3.39 -21.31
CA GLU A 123 20.16 -3.19 -21.78
C GLU A 123 19.81 -4.11 -22.96
N ALA A 124 20.74 -4.30 -23.90
CA ALA A 124 20.55 -5.20 -25.03
C ALA A 124 20.50 -6.67 -24.59
N THR A 125 21.33 -7.06 -23.62
CA THR A 125 21.29 -8.39 -23.02
C THR A 125 19.96 -8.65 -22.30
N LEU A 126 19.46 -7.68 -21.54
CA LEU A 126 18.17 -7.79 -20.86
C LEU A 126 17.01 -7.86 -21.86
N ALA A 127 17.03 -7.06 -22.93
CA ALA A 127 16.03 -7.12 -23.99
C ALA A 127 16.06 -8.45 -24.77
N GLU A 128 17.24 -9.01 -25.00
CA GLU A 128 17.42 -10.33 -25.60
C GLU A 128 16.79 -11.43 -24.72
N LEU A 129 17.06 -11.41 -23.41
CA LEU A 129 16.51 -12.38 -22.48
C LEU A 129 14.99 -12.26 -22.34
N ALA A 130 14.45 -11.04 -22.35
CA ALA A 130 13.01 -10.82 -22.36
C ALA A 130 12.34 -11.34 -23.65
N ALA A 131 12.95 -11.11 -24.81
CA ALA A 131 12.48 -11.66 -26.08
C ALA A 131 12.51 -13.19 -26.10
N GLN A 132 13.59 -13.80 -25.61
CA GLN A 132 13.70 -15.26 -25.51
C GLN A 132 12.68 -15.87 -24.54
N ALA A 133 12.38 -15.19 -23.44
CA ALA A 133 11.35 -15.63 -22.51
C ALA A 133 9.97 -15.63 -23.19
N GLU A 134 9.64 -14.56 -23.93
CA GLU A 134 8.39 -14.46 -24.68
C GLU A 134 8.28 -15.53 -25.78
N GLU A 135 9.33 -15.71 -26.60
CA GLU A 135 9.35 -16.71 -27.68
C GLU A 135 9.17 -18.14 -27.13
N ARG A 136 9.81 -18.47 -26.00
CA ARG A 136 9.65 -19.78 -25.36
C ARG A 136 8.24 -19.95 -24.78
N ALA A 137 7.71 -18.92 -24.14
CA ALA A 137 6.35 -18.95 -23.60
C ALA A 137 5.30 -19.10 -24.72
N GLU A 138 5.49 -18.42 -25.86
CA GLU A 138 4.65 -18.56 -27.05
C GLU A 138 4.72 -19.98 -27.64
N ALA A 139 5.89 -20.61 -27.66
CA ALA A 139 6.08 -21.99 -28.08
C ALA A 139 5.53 -23.04 -27.08
N GLY A 140 5.03 -22.61 -25.92
CA GLY A 140 4.54 -23.49 -24.85
C GLY A 140 5.66 -24.10 -23.97
N ASP A 141 6.91 -23.67 -24.13
CA ASP A 141 8.04 -24.06 -23.29
C ASP A 141 8.08 -23.20 -22.01
N VAL A 142 7.12 -23.44 -21.12
CA VAL A 142 7.02 -22.73 -19.83
C VAL A 142 8.29 -22.87 -18.97
N PRO A 143 8.90 -24.06 -18.82
CA PRO A 143 10.15 -24.20 -18.06
C PRO A 143 11.29 -23.35 -18.64
N GLY A 144 11.50 -23.39 -19.96
CA GLY A 144 12.53 -22.59 -20.60
C GLY A 144 12.27 -21.08 -20.54
N ALA A 145 10.99 -20.67 -20.61
CA ALA A 145 10.62 -19.27 -20.40
C ALA A 145 10.94 -18.79 -18.97
N ARG A 146 10.62 -19.58 -17.94
CA ARG A 146 10.96 -19.29 -16.54
C ARG A 146 12.48 -19.24 -16.31
N GLU A 147 13.24 -20.12 -16.96
CA GLU A 147 14.72 -20.08 -16.90
C GLU A 147 15.29 -18.79 -17.52
N ALA A 148 14.70 -18.33 -18.63
CA ALA A 148 15.08 -17.07 -19.26
C ALA A 148 14.78 -15.87 -18.34
N VAL A 149 13.61 -15.84 -17.68
CA VAL A 149 13.26 -14.82 -16.66
C VAL A 149 14.23 -14.87 -15.47
N ALA A 150 14.58 -16.05 -14.97
CA ALA A 150 15.54 -16.19 -13.88
C ALA A 150 16.94 -15.70 -14.27
N THR A 151 17.34 -15.92 -15.53
CA THR A 151 18.61 -15.41 -16.07
C THR A 151 18.56 -13.89 -16.25
N TRP A 152 17.44 -13.36 -16.74
CA TRP A 152 17.18 -11.92 -16.79
C TRP A 152 17.35 -11.29 -15.41
N ALA A 153 16.71 -11.85 -14.38
CA ALA A 153 16.76 -11.35 -13.01
C ALA A 153 18.18 -11.32 -12.44
N ARG A 154 18.99 -12.33 -12.76
CA ARG A 154 20.39 -12.41 -12.33
C ARG A 154 21.24 -11.28 -12.93
N VAL A 155 21.05 -10.97 -14.21
CA VAL A 155 21.76 -9.86 -14.89
C VAL A 155 21.23 -8.51 -14.40
N ALA A 156 19.92 -8.40 -14.19
CA ALA A 156 19.25 -7.19 -13.71
C ALA A 156 19.70 -6.79 -12.30
N ARG A 157 19.99 -7.75 -11.42
CA ARG A 157 20.44 -7.51 -10.04
C ARG A 157 21.70 -6.63 -9.96
N ASP A 158 22.62 -6.77 -10.91
CA ASP A 158 23.87 -6.00 -10.93
C ASP A 158 23.70 -4.62 -11.62
N THR A 159 22.47 -4.27 -12.01
CA THR A 159 22.14 -3.01 -12.67
C THR A 159 21.47 -2.06 -11.67
N PRO A 160 21.93 -0.81 -11.51
CA PRO A 160 21.40 0.11 -10.49
C PRO A 160 19.90 0.42 -10.58
N ARG A 161 19.32 0.31 -11.79
CA ARG A 161 17.89 0.50 -12.07
C ARG A 161 17.50 -0.40 -13.26
N PRO A 162 17.18 -1.68 -13.03
CA PRO A 162 16.80 -2.56 -14.12
C PRO A 162 15.45 -2.11 -14.71
N ASP A 163 15.37 -2.09 -16.03
CA ASP A 163 14.13 -1.72 -16.73
C ASP A 163 13.13 -2.89 -16.68
N MET A 164 12.31 -2.91 -15.64
CA MET A 164 11.24 -3.88 -15.47
C MET A 164 10.18 -3.78 -16.57
N ALA A 165 9.99 -2.61 -17.18
CA ALA A 165 8.97 -2.41 -18.21
C ALA A 165 9.34 -3.14 -19.51
N THR A 166 10.65 -3.30 -19.78
CA THR A 166 11.14 -4.17 -20.88
C THR A 166 10.74 -5.63 -20.67
N LEU A 167 10.74 -6.14 -19.44
CA LEU A 167 10.35 -7.53 -19.17
C LEU A 167 8.83 -7.70 -19.13
N ALA A 168 8.13 -6.84 -18.39
CA ALA A 168 6.69 -6.93 -18.20
C ALA A 168 5.87 -6.51 -19.42
N GLY A 169 6.47 -5.80 -20.39
CA GLY A 169 5.83 -5.49 -21.67
C GLY A 169 5.62 -6.70 -22.58
N CYS A 170 6.27 -7.84 -22.30
CA CYS A 170 6.06 -9.11 -22.98
C CYS A 170 4.78 -9.78 -22.44
N ARG A 171 3.78 -10.01 -23.31
CA ARG A 171 2.43 -10.42 -22.89
C ARG A 171 2.40 -11.79 -22.22
N ARG A 172 3.10 -12.78 -22.78
CA ARG A 172 3.15 -14.13 -22.20
C ARG A 172 4.04 -14.16 -20.96
N VAL A 173 5.13 -13.37 -20.95
CA VAL A 173 5.97 -13.21 -19.76
C VAL A 173 5.19 -12.56 -18.61
N ALA A 174 4.32 -11.57 -18.87
CA ALA A 174 3.49 -10.95 -17.84
C ALA A 174 2.65 -11.99 -17.07
N VAL A 175 2.09 -12.99 -17.77
CA VAL A 175 1.41 -14.13 -17.13
C VAL A 175 2.35 -14.89 -16.20
N LEU A 176 3.56 -15.22 -16.67
CA LEU A 176 4.55 -15.91 -15.83
C LEU A 176 4.96 -15.08 -14.60
N LEU A 177 5.07 -13.76 -14.72
CA LEU A 177 5.36 -12.86 -13.60
C LEU A 177 4.26 -12.90 -12.54
N THR A 178 2.99 -12.88 -12.96
CA THR A 178 1.82 -13.04 -12.05
C THR A 178 1.73 -14.45 -11.43
N GLU A 179 2.46 -15.41 -11.97
CA GLU A 179 2.62 -16.75 -11.40
C GLU A 179 3.96 -16.91 -10.63
N GLY A 180 4.60 -15.80 -10.25
CA GLY A 180 5.81 -15.79 -9.43
C GLY A 180 7.09 -16.23 -10.16
N ALA A 181 7.18 -16.06 -11.48
CA ALA A 181 8.43 -16.39 -12.20
C ALA A 181 9.62 -15.51 -11.79
N LEU A 182 9.37 -14.31 -11.26
CA LEU A 182 10.37 -13.45 -10.64
C LEU A 182 10.28 -13.55 -9.12
N ALA A 183 10.96 -14.53 -8.53
CA ALA A 183 10.95 -14.72 -7.09
C ALA A 183 11.92 -13.77 -6.39
N LEU A 184 11.39 -12.91 -5.51
CA LEU A 184 12.15 -12.12 -4.54
C LEU A 184 11.81 -12.62 -3.11
N PRO A 185 12.74 -12.52 -2.15
CA PRO A 185 12.43 -12.84 -0.76
C PRO A 185 11.31 -11.92 -0.25
N GLU A 186 10.27 -12.50 0.36
CA GLU A 186 9.11 -11.76 0.88
C GLU A 186 9.50 -10.68 1.90
N SER A 187 10.42 -11.00 2.81
CA SER A 187 10.95 -10.03 3.77
C SER A 187 11.63 -8.83 3.10
N TRP A 188 12.25 -9.03 1.93
CA TRP A 188 12.85 -7.95 1.15
C TRP A 188 11.78 -7.09 0.48
N VAL A 189 10.73 -7.72 -0.07
CA VAL A 189 9.59 -7.04 -0.71
C VAL A 189 8.90 -6.11 0.28
N HIS A 190 8.56 -6.59 1.48
CA HIS A 190 7.93 -5.78 2.52
C HIS A 190 8.87 -4.67 3.00
N ALA A 191 10.12 -5.00 3.33
CA ALA A 191 11.09 -3.99 3.77
C ALA A 191 11.31 -2.89 2.73
N TYR A 192 11.30 -3.23 1.44
CA TYR A 192 11.43 -2.26 0.35
C TYR A 192 10.21 -1.34 0.25
N ALA A 193 9.00 -1.89 0.27
CA ALA A 193 7.76 -1.12 0.24
C ALA A 193 7.64 -0.18 1.45
N ASP A 194 7.86 -0.70 2.66
CA ASP A 194 7.79 0.06 3.91
C ASP A 194 8.81 1.20 3.93
N SER A 195 10.04 0.94 3.47
CA SER A 195 11.09 1.96 3.39
C SER A 195 10.71 3.10 2.44
N LEU A 196 10.09 2.78 1.30
CA LEU A 196 9.61 3.78 0.34
C LEU A 196 8.45 4.60 0.92
N VAL A 197 7.49 3.95 1.57
CA VAL A 197 6.35 4.63 2.23
C VAL A 197 6.84 5.55 3.34
N ALA A 198 7.76 5.07 4.18
CA ALA A 198 8.38 5.89 5.22
C ALA A 198 9.12 7.11 4.64
N ALA A 199 9.84 6.93 3.53
CA ALA A 199 10.51 8.02 2.82
C ALA A 199 9.51 9.04 2.24
N LEU A 200 8.42 8.58 1.64
CA LEU A 200 7.34 9.43 1.14
C LEU A 200 6.72 10.27 2.26
N HIS A 201 6.37 9.66 3.39
CA HIS A 201 5.82 10.37 4.54
C HIS A 201 6.82 11.32 5.21
N THR A 202 8.12 11.02 5.14
CA THR A 202 9.16 11.91 5.65
C THR A 202 9.29 13.17 4.78
N ARG A 203 9.24 13.00 3.46
CA ARG A 203 9.40 14.12 2.50
C ARG A 203 8.14 14.96 2.36
N TYR A 204 7.00 14.29 2.20
CA TYR A 204 5.69 14.89 2.11
C TYR A 204 4.98 14.55 3.41
N PRO A 205 5.32 15.24 4.53
CA PRO A 205 4.57 15.07 5.75
C PRO A 205 3.13 15.35 5.40
N VAL A 206 2.30 14.33 5.56
CA VAL A 206 0.87 14.52 5.53
C VAL A 206 0.61 15.44 6.70
N ASP A 207 0.44 16.74 6.43
CA ASP A 207 -0.04 17.67 7.44
C ASP A 207 -1.24 16.96 8.06
N ALA A 208 -1.27 16.82 9.39
CA ALA A 208 -2.35 16.16 10.13
C ALA A 208 -3.74 16.85 9.92
N MET A 209 -3.84 17.74 8.93
CA MET A 209 -5.05 18.29 8.33
C MET A 209 -5.53 17.54 7.06
N GLY A 210 -4.83 16.49 6.59
CA GLY A 210 -4.82 16.08 5.17
C GLY A 210 -5.44 14.74 4.74
N SER A 211 -6.29 14.10 5.54
CA SER A 211 -7.31 13.19 4.97
C SER A 211 -8.68 13.63 5.44
N SER A 212 -9.61 13.78 4.51
CA SER A 212 -11.00 14.03 4.87
C SER A 212 -11.52 12.87 5.75
N TRP A 213 -12.52 13.14 6.59
CA TRP A 213 -13.12 12.09 7.41
C TRP A 213 -13.57 10.87 6.59
N PRO A 214 -14.21 11.02 5.41
CA PRO A 214 -14.57 9.89 4.55
C PRO A 214 -13.36 9.03 4.17
N GLU A 215 -12.27 9.65 3.71
CA GLU A 215 -11.07 8.92 3.29
C GLU A 215 -10.43 8.13 4.44
N LEU A 216 -10.40 8.72 5.64
CA LEU A 216 -9.87 8.01 6.82
C LEU A 216 -10.72 6.78 7.17
N ILE A 217 -12.04 6.90 7.09
CA ILE A 217 -12.97 5.82 7.41
C ILE A 217 -12.90 4.71 6.36
N ASP A 218 -12.95 5.08 5.08
CA ASP A 218 -12.87 4.14 3.96
C ASP A 218 -11.57 3.34 4.01
N GLU A 219 -10.45 3.98 4.32
CA GLU A 219 -9.16 3.32 4.43
C GLU A 219 -9.10 2.33 5.59
N ILE A 220 -9.62 2.71 6.76
CA ILE A 220 -9.72 1.79 7.92
C ILE A 220 -10.57 0.57 7.55
N LEU A 221 -11.72 0.78 6.91
CA LEU A 221 -12.62 -0.32 6.52
C LEU A 221 -12.01 -1.20 5.44
N HIS A 222 -11.28 -0.62 4.49
CA HIS A 222 -10.53 -1.36 3.49
C HIS A 222 -9.45 -2.24 4.13
N LEU A 223 -8.64 -1.68 5.04
CA LEU A 223 -7.60 -2.43 5.77
C LEU A 223 -8.18 -3.54 6.66
N ARG A 224 -9.43 -3.40 7.11
CA ARG A 224 -10.18 -4.44 7.83
C ARG A 224 -10.73 -5.55 6.93
N GLY A 225 -10.58 -5.45 5.61
CA GLY A 225 -11.21 -6.36 4.65
C GLY A 225 -12.73 -6.19 4.55
N MET A 226 -13.26 -5.02 4.94
CA MET A 226 -14.68 -4.69 4.90
C MET A 226 -14.96 -3.39 4.11
N PRO A 227 -14.49 -3.26 2.86
CA PRO A 227 -14.79 -2.09 2.03
C PRO A 227 -16.31 -1.90 1.88
N ASP A 228 -16.77 -0.65 1.77
CA ASP A 228 -18.17 -0.27 1.57
C ASP A 228 -19.14 -0.66 2.71
N THR A 229 -18.62 -0.98 3.89
CA THR A 229 -19.45 -1.30 5.08
C THR A 229 -19.63 -0.14 6.05
N ALA A 230 -19.24 1.08 5.66
CA ALA A 230 -19.37 2.27 6.48
C ALA A 230 -20.84 2.50 6.88
N PRO A 231 -21.16 2.58 8.18
CA PRO A 231 -22.47 3.04 8.63
C PRO A 231 -22.86 4.38 8.00
N PRO A 232 -24.15 4.60 7.70
CA PRO A 232 -24.59 5.87 7.13
C PRO A 232 -24.30 7.03 8.09
N PRO A 233 -24.09 8.25 7.58
CA PRO A 233 -23.90 9.43 8.42
C PRO A 233 -25.08 9.71 9.34
N ALA A 234 -24.82 10.21 10.55
CA ALA A 234 -25.86 10.71 11.44
C ALA A 234 -26.49 11.99 10.87
N SER A 235 -27.79 12.20 11.12
CA SER A 235 -28.42 13.48 10.81
C SER A 235 -28.09 14.53 11.88
N ASN A 236 -28.08 15.81 11.50
CA ASN A 236 -27.92 16.90 12.48
C ASN A 236 -28.99 16.88 13.58
N GLU A 237 -30.21 16.43 13.25
CA GLU A 237 -31.31 16.29 14.22
C GLU A 237 -31.04 15.17 15.22
N ALA A 238 -30.57 14.01 14.76
CA ALA A 238 -30.20 12.88 15.61
C ALA A 238 -29.04 13.24 16.54
N LEU A 239 -28.04 13.96 16.02
CA LEU A 239 -26.92 14.46 16.82
C LEU A 239 -27.38 15.43 17.91
N ALA A 240 -28.26 16.38 17.57
CA ALA A 240 -28.80 17.33 18.54
C ALA A 240 -29.68 16.65 19.60
N GLU A 241 -30.41 15.59 19.25
CA GLU A 241 -31.16 14.79 20.23
C GLU A 241 -30.23 14.00 21.15
N ALA A 242 -29.16 13.42 20.62
CA ALA A 242 -28.15 12.75 21.43
C ALA A 242 -27.51 13.70 22.45
N GLU A 243 -27.11 14.91 22.04
CA GLU A 243 -26.55 15.92 22.96
C GLU A 243 -27.54 16.33 24.06
N ARG A 244 -28.83 16.48 23.74
CA ARG A 244 -29.89 16.73 24.74
C ARG A 244 -30.01 15.57 25.73
N ARG A 245 -30.00 14.33 25.23
CA ARG A 245 -30.12 13.11 26.03
C ARG A 245 -28.91 12.90 26.95
N LEU A 246 -27.70 13.19 26.46
CA LEU A 246 -26.46 13.08 27.22
C LEU A 246 -26.26 14.26 28.19
N GLY A 247 -26.95 15.40 27.98
CA GLY A 247 -26.79 16.60 28.78
C GLY A 247 -25.45 17.32 28.57
N VAL A 248 -24.73 16.99 27.50
CA VAL A 248 -23.42 17.57 27.14
C VAL A 248 -23.37 17.84 25.64
N VAL A 249 -22.61 18.86 25.24
CA VAL A 249 -22.28 19.11 23.83
C VAL A 249 -21.09 18.24 23.45
N LEU A 250 -21.18 17.56 22.31
CA LEU A 250 -20.09 16.73 21.84
C LEU A 250 -18.99 17.60 21.21
N PRO A 251 -17.71 17.27 21.42
CA PRO A 251 -16.59 17.94 20.77
C PRO A 251 -16.71 17.95 19.24
N ASP A 252 -16.30 19.04 18.60
CA ASP A 252 -16.42 19.24 17.14
C ASP A 252 -15.82 18.09 16.31
N SER A 253 -14.66 17.57 16.74
CA SER A 253 -14.00 16.44 16.07
C SER A 253 -14.90 15.20 16.06
N TYR A 254 -15.56 14.89 17.19
CA TYR A 254 -16.47 13.75 17.31
C TYR A 254 -17.80 13.98 16.59
N ARG A 255 -18.32 15.22 16.59
CA ARG A 255 -19.48 15.59 15.77
C ARG A 255 -19.22 15.35 14.29
N ARG A 256 -18.06 15.77 13.77
CA ARG A 256 -17.68 15.57 12.36
C ARG A 256 -17.53 14.08 12.01
N PHE A 257 -16.98 13.28 12.91
CA PHE A 257 -16.93 11.82 12.77
C PHE A 257 -18.35 11.26 12.58
N LEU A 258 -19.27 11.53 13.51
CA LEU A 258 -20.64 11.00 13.46
C LEU A 258 -21.44 11.50 12.24
N LEU A 259 -21.23 12.76 11.83
CA LEU A 259 -21.79 13.33 10.61
C LEU A 259 -21.16 12.79 9.32
N THR A 260 -20.10 11.98 9.43
CA THR A 260 -19.51 11.26 8.32
C THR A 260 -19.87 9.77 8.36
N CYS A 261 -19.90 9.17 9.55
CA CYS A 261 -20.13 7.76 9.78
C CYS A 261 -20.70 7.57 11.19
N ASP A 262 -21.94 7.11 11.31
CA ASP A 262 -22.65 6.98 12.60
C ASP A 262 -22.23 5.71 13.34
N GLY A 263 -21.04 5.76 13.94
CA GLY A 263 -20.38 4.61 14.57
C GLY A 263 -19.39 3.94 13.63
N LEU A 264 -18.80 2.83 14.07
CA LEU A 264 -17.82 2.09 13.27
C LEU A 264 -17.84 0.62 13.71
N PRO A 265 -17.90 -0.36 12.80
CA PRO A 265 -17.84 -1.77 13.16
C PRO A 265 -16.59 -2.11 13.97
N ALA A 266 -16.66 -3.15 14.81
CA ALA A 266 -15.48 -3.70 15.47
C ALA A 266 -14.54 -4.40 14.46
N ASP A 267 -13.28 -4.54 14.84
CA ASP A 267 -12.37 -5.52 14.26
C ASP A 267 -11.71 -6.35 15.38
N VAL A 268 -10.66 -7.12 15.05
CA VAL A 268 -9.98 -8.01 16.00
C VAL A 268 -9.34 -7.26 17.17
N VAL A 269 -8.85 -6.04 16.95
CA VAL A 269 -8.06 -5.26 17.92
C VAL A 269 -8.73 -3.95 18.34
N PHE A 270 -9.78 -3.53 17.64
CA PHE A 270 -10.47 -2.26 17.87
C PHE A 270 -11.96 -2.46 18.15
N PRO A 271 -12.49 -1.86 19.23
CA PRO A 271 -13.88 -2.06 19.63
C PRO A 271 -14.85 -1.41 18.64
N ARG A 272 -16.12 -1.83 18.70
CA ARG A 272 -17.18 -1.20 17.89
C ARG A 272 -17.42 0.21 18.42
N LEU A 273 -17.37 1.23 17.56
CA LEU A 273 -17.80 2.57 17.93
C LEU A 273 -19.32 2.67 17.86
N LEU A 274 -19.91 3.22 18.90
CA LEU A 274 -21.36 3.37 19.08
C LEU A 274 -21.92 4.45 18.15
N SER A 275 -23.15 4.25 17.68
CA SER A 275 -23.93 5.28 17.00
C SER A 275 -24.40 6.36 17.97
N VAL A 276 -24.84 7.52 17.45
CA VAL A 276 -25.41 8.63 18.25
C VAL A 276 -26.56 8.19 19.15
N SER A 277 -27.32 7.18 18.73
CA SER A 277 -28.45 6.64 19.48
C SER A 277 -28.03 5.79 20.68
N GLU A 278 -26.83 5.22 20.64
CA GLU A 278 -26.31 4.26 21.61
C GLU A 278 -25.38 4.90 22.65
N LEU A 279 -24.90 6.13 22.40
CA LEU A 279 -24.02 6.85 23.34
C LEU A 279 -24.65 6.93 24.73
N THR A 280 -23.86 6.76 25.77
CA THR A 280 -24.32 6.93 27.17
C THR A 280 -23.29 7.72 27.96
N THR A 281 -23.70 8.31 29.08
CA THR A 281 -22.79 9.01 29.99
C THR A 281 -22.44 8.14 31.19
N ARG A 282 -21.21 8.31 31.68
CA ARG A 282 -20.73 7.77 32.96
C ARG A 282 -20.08 8.91 33.76
N THR A 283 -20.13 8.83 35.08
CA THR A 283 -19.38 9.73 35.96
C THR A 283 -17.91 9.31 36.01
N THR A 284 -17.00 10.28 35.98
CA THR A 284 -15.56 10.05 36.17
C THR A 284 -15.29 9.37 37.52
N GLU A 285 -14.14 8.70 37.66
CA GLU A 285 -13.78 7.99 38.90
C GLU A 285 -13.64 8.91 40.12
N ASP A 286 -13.27 10.17 39.90
CA ASP A 286 -13.21 11.20 40.96
C ASP A 286 -14.59 11.80 41.31
N GLY A 287 -15.64 11.44 40.58
CA GLY A 287 -17.03 11.86 40.83
C GLY A 287 -17.36 13.29 40.39
N VAL A 288 -16.42 14.00 39.76
CA VAL A 288 -16.55 15.45 39.48
C VAL A 288 -16.93 15.74 38.01
N GLY A 289 -16.64 14.84 37.08
CA GLY A 289 -16.84 15.00 35.64
C GLY A 289 -17.80 13.98 35.03
N VAL A 290 -18.16 14.24 33.77
CA VAL A 290 -18.96 13.35 32.92
C VAL A 290 -18.14 12.92 31.72
N GLU A 291 -18.11 11.62 31.46
CA GLU A 291 -17.51 11.00 30.29
C GLU A 291 -18.60 10.34 29.45
N VAL A 292 -18.44 10.33 28.13
CA VAL A 292 -19.35 9.68 27.20
C VAL A 292 -18.75 8.34 26.78
N VAL A 293 -19.47 7.25 26.97
CA VAL A 293 -19.09 5.93 26.46
C VAL A 293 -19.31 5.92 24.96
N ILE A 294 -18.24 5.70 24.19
CA ILE A 294 -18.27 5.77 22.72
C ILE A 294 -18.01 4.43 22.04
N ALA A 295 -17.79 3.35 22.80
CA ALA A 295 -17.52 2.03 22.24
C ALA A 295 -18.15 0.87 23.02
N GLU A 296 -18.27 -0.26 22.32
CA GLU A 296 -18.61 -1.57 22.87
C GLU A 296 -17.50 -2.59 22.53
N PRO A 297 -16.85 -3.23 23.53
CA PRO A 297 -17.04 -3.01 24.98
C PRO A 297 -16.68 -1.59 25.42
N SER A 298 -17.11 -1.19 26.63
CA SER A 298 -16.99 0.18 27.18
C SER A 298 -15.55 0.58 27.57
N VAL A 299 -14.61 0.38 26.65
CA VAL A 299 -13.18 0.64 26.81
C VAL A 299 -12.76 2.01 26.29
N LEU A 300 -13.59 2.65 25.45
CA LEU A 300 -13.36 4.00 24.96
C LEU A 300 -14.33 5.01 25.59
N LEU A 301 -13.77 6.03 26.23
CA LEU A 301 -14.51 7.11 26.90
C LEU A 301 -14.08 8.46 26.32
N LEU A 302 -15.04 9.29 25.91
CA LEU A 302 -14.82 10.64 25.43
C LEU A 302 -15.03 11.64 26.57
N ARG A 303 -14.07 12.55 26.76
CA ARG A 303 -14.24 13.71 27.66
C ARG A 303 -14.83 14.88 26.89
N PRO A 304 -16.08 15.30 27.14
CA PRO A 304 -16.73 16.35 26.36
C PRO A 304 -16.04 17.72 26.48
N THR A 305 -15.38 17.98 27.61
CA THR A 305 -14.73 19.27 27.89
C THR A 305 -13.39 19.45 27.18
N SER A 306 -12.58 18.40 27.08
CA SER A 306 -11.27 18.45 26.42
C SER A 306 -11.29 17.93 24.98
N GLY A 307 -12.26 17.07 24.65
CA GLY A 307 -12.28 16.33 23.39
C GLY A 307 -11.42 15.06 23.39
N GLU A 308 -10.68 14.81 24.47
CA GLU A 308 -9.80 13.65 24.58
C GLU A 308 -10.59 12.34 24.62
N VAL A 309 -10.00 11.30 24.04
CA VAL A 309 -10.51 9.94 24.12
C VAL A 309 -9.58 9.10 24.99
N LEU A 310 -10.13 8.53 26.04
CA LEU A 310 -9.47 7.58 26.92
C LEU A 310 -9.71 6.17 26.42
N GLU A 311 -8.64 5.40 26.33
CA GLU A 311 -8.67 3.99 25.98
C GLU A 311 -8.20 3.17 27.17
N HIS A 312 -9.09 2.34 27.70
CA HIS A 312 -8.85 1.47 28.84
C HIS A 312 -8.46 0.07 28.35
N ASP A 313 -7.17 -0.24 28.46
CA ASP A 313 -6.64 -1.57 28.24
C ASP A 313 -6.43 -2.30 29.58
N PRO A 314 -6.96 -3.51 29.77
CA PRO A 314 -6.81 -4.25 31.03
C PRO A 314 -5.37 -4.66 31.35
N VAL A 315 -4.48 -4.71 30.36
CA VAL A 315 -3.07 -5.10 30.47
C VAL A 315 -2.17 -3.86 30.56
N PHE A 316 -2.39 -2.86 29.71
CA PHE A 316 -1.50 -1.70 29.55
C PHE A 316 -1.96 -0.43 30.28
N GLY A 317 -3.16 -0.44 30.87
CA GLY A 317 -3.71 0.70 31.60
C GLY A 317 -4.45 1.67 30.69
N VAL A 318 -4.34 2.98 30.97
CA VAL A 318 -5.11 4.02 30.25
C VAL A 318 -4.22 4.78 29.28
N SER A 319 -4.59 4.74 28.00
CA SER A 319 -4.02 5.60 26.96
C SER A 319 -4.92 6.81 26.71
N VAL A 320 -4.31 7.96 26.41
CA VAL A 320 -5.05 9.21 26.15
C VAL A 320 -4.74 9.69 24.75
N HIS A 321 -5.78 9.78 23.93
CA HIS A 321 -5.73 10.32 22.57
C HIS A 321 -6.25 11.75 22.59
N ARG A 322 -5.62 12.63 21.80
CA ARG A 322 -5.98 14.05 21.72
C ARG A 322 -7.45 14.26 21.34
N ASP A 323 -7.95 13.45 20.40
CA ASP A 323 -9.34 13.41 19.99
C ASP A 323 -9.65 12.07 19.28
N ILE A 324 -10.89 11.92 18.79
CA ILE A 324 -11.32 10.72 18.05
C ILE A 324 -10.54 10.53 16.75
N ARG A 325 -10.09 11.62 16.11
CA ARG A 325 -9.33 11.53 14.87
C ARG A 325 -7.96 10.92 15.14
N ALA A 326 -7.28 11.38 16.18
CA ALA A 326 -6.00 10.83 16.61
C ALA A 326 -6.10 9.34 16.96
N LEU A 327 -7.19 8.92 17.62
CA LEU A 327 -7.46 7.50 17.88
C LEU A 327 -7.61 6.70 16.58
N LEU A 328 -8.40 7.17 15.61
CA LEU A 328 -8.58 6.46 14.34
C LEU A 328 -7.30 6.45 13.49
N GLU A 329 -6.53 7.53 13.48
CA GLU A 329 -5.23 7.58 12.80
C GLU A 329 -4.19 6.66 13.47
N TYR A 330 -4.25 6.50 14.79
CA TYR A 330 -3.47 5.50 15.51
C TYR A 330 -3.89 4.08 15.11
N HIS A 331 -5.19 3.80 15.13
CA HIS A 331 -5.74 2.50 14.71
C HIS A 331 -5.37 2.13 13.27
N ARG A 332 -5.50 3.08 12.33
CA ARG A 332 -5.09 2.91 10.93
C ARG A 332 -3.62 2.48 10.82
N ARG A 333 -2.73 3.10 11.57
CA ARG A 333 -1.29 2.75 11.59
C ARG A 333 -1.05 1.34 12.14
N LEU A 334 -1.83 0.91 13.14
CA LEU A 334 -1.76 -0.47 13.65
C LEU A 334 -2.23 -1.47 12.59
N LEU A 335 -3.32 -1.17 11.89
CA LEU A 335 -3.80 -2.00 10.80
C LEU A 335 -2.76 -2.13 9.68
N GLU A 336 -2.18 -1.02 9.24
CA GLU A 336 -1.11 -1.01 8.22
C GLU A 336 0.07 -1.92 8.63
N ALA A 337 0.52 -1.81 9.88
CA ALA A 337 1.59 -2.66 10.41
C ALA A 337 1.18 -4.15 10.50
N SER A 338 -0.09 -4.42 10.81
CA SER A 338 -0.60 -5.79 10.92
C SER A 338 -0.79 -6.47 9.57
N THR A 339 -1.22 -5.74 8.53
CA THR A 339 -1.33 -6.28 7.17
C THR A 339 0.04 -6.64 6.62
N GLY A 340 1.10 -5.90 6.98
CA GLY A 340 2.48 -6.30 6.69
C GLY A 340 3.02 -7.47 7.52
N ALA A 341 2.34 -7.86 8.60
CA ALA A 341 2.78 -8.92 9.53
C ALA A 341 2.00 -10.24 9.39
N VAL A 342 0.76 -10.20 8.87
CA VAL A 342 -0.05 -11.41 8.66
C VAL A 342 0.49 -12.25 7.49
N ASP A 343 1.06 -11.63 6.46
CA ASP A 343 1.81 -12.35 5.42
C ASP A 343 3.00 -13.14 6.00
N HIS A 344 3.56 -12.70 7.14
CA HIS A 344 4.68 -13.37 7.82
C HIS A 344 4.31 -14.57 8.72
N LEU A 345 3.02 -14.80 9.04
CA LEU A 345 2.62 -15.84 10.00
C LEU A 345 1.96 -17.07 9.37
N ASP A 346 1.49 -17.00 8.13
CA ASP A 346 1.01 -18.19 7.40
C ASP A 346 2.16 -19.12 6.97
N ASP A 347 3.43 -18.68 7.09
CA ASP A 347 4.62 -19.48 6.74
C ASP A 347 5.21 -20.31 7.90
N THR A 348 4.48 -20.45 9.02
CA THR A 348 4.85 -21.38 10.11
C THR A 348 3.89 -22.56 10.29
N GLY A 349 3.07 -22.84 9.27
CA GLY A 349 2.00 -23.83 9.29
C GLY A 349 2.20 -25.08 8.43
N ALA A 350 3.42 -25.55 8.15
CA ALA A 350 3.66 -26.93 7.71
C ALA A 350 5.15 -27.28 7.74
N TRP A 351 5.63 -27.87 8.85
CA TRP A 351 6.53 -29.03 8.90
C TRP A 351 6.44 -29.69 10.28
#